data_AF-A0AAW6APT7-F1
#
_entry.id   AF-A0AAW6APT7-F1
#
_cell.length_a   1.000
_cell.length_b   1.000
_cell.length_c   1.000
_cell.angle_alpha   90.00
_cell.angle_beta   90.00
_cell.angle_gamma   90.00
#
_symmetry.space_group_name_H-M   'P 1'
#
loop_
_entity.id
_entity.type
_entity.pdbx_description
1 polymer ?
#
loop_
_entity_poly.entity_id
_entity_poly.type
_entity_poly.pdbx_seq_one_letter_code
_entity_poly.pdbx_strand_id
1 'polypeptide(L)'
;MMYFYNVEMYENEPELSGVDFWCTYCGTCGGRSLELDKFDEIVDGEYVILKDGVTLSCRKCGKVHEDRKILYKKKPVDPTVNNIPHCPICGSTQLQKIKTSSKIAAGMTVGVFALPYTSKTFKCKSCGYIF
;
A
#
# COMPACT_ATOMS: atom_id res chain seq x y z
N MET A 1 13.34 12.94 -2.70
CA MET A 1 12.55 13.78 -3.61
C MET A 1 11.08 13.64 -3.23
N MET A 2 10.25 14.64 -3.50
CA MET A 2 8.80 14.54 -3.37
C MET A 2 8.13 14.42 -4.74
N TYR A 3 7.00 13.73 -4.78
CA TYR A 3 6.17 13.58 -5.97
C TYR A 3 4.71 13.72 -5.57
N PHE A 4 3.89 14.22 -6.50
CA PHE A 4 2.44 14.18 -6.33
C PHE A 4 1.86 12.93 -6.99
N TYR A 5 0.72 12.46 -6.48
CA TYR A 5 0.06 11.25 -7.00
C TYR A 5 -1.44 11.41 -7.25
N ASN A 6 -2.07 12.44 -6.70
CA ASN A 6 -3.49 12.72 -6.86
C ASN A 6 -3.73 14.23 -6.73
N VAL A 7 -4.73 14.73 -7.45
CA VAL A 7 -5.32 16.05 -7.25
C VAL A 7 -6.77 15.81 -6.85
N GLU A 8 -7.09 16.00 -5.57
CA GLU A 8 -8.45 15.86 -5.07
C GLU A 8 -9.22 17.17 -5.28
N MET A 9 -10.39 17.07 -5.90
CA MET A 9 -11.30 18.19 -6.13
C MET A 9 -12.70 17.79 -5.64
N TYR A 10 -13.31 18.62 -4.79
CA TYR A 10 -14.64 18.40 -4.24
C TYR A 10 -15.54 19.58 -4.65
N GLU A 11 -16.57 19.33 -5.45
CA GLU A 11 -17.49 20.38 -5.96
C GLU A 11 -18.28 21.06 -4.83
N ASN A 12 -18.68 20.30 -3.81
CA ASN A 12 -19.49 20.80 -2.69
C ASN A 12 -18.67 21.42 -1.56
N GLU A 13 -17.38 21.07 -1.45
CA GLU A 13 -16.49 21.46 -0.36
C GLU A 13 -15.09 21.79 -0.92
N PRO A 14 -14.95 22.91 -1.67
CA PRO A 14 -13.72 23.25 -2.37
C PRO A 14 -12.52 23.42 -1.44
N GLU A 15 -12.76 23.73 -0.16
CA GLU A 15 -11.74 23.84 0.90
C GLU A 15 -11.00 22.52 1.18
N LEU A 16 -11.62 21.38 0.85
CA LEU A 16 -11.01 20.05 0.94
C LEU A 16 -10.23 19.69 -0.31
N SER A 17 -10.28 20.51 -1.36
CA SER A 17 -9.58 20.25 -2.60
C SER A 17 -8.09 20.57 -2.45
N GLY A 18 -7.25 19.70 -2.97
CA GLY A 18 -5.81 19.85 -2.84
C GLY A 18 -5.02 18.80 -3.60
N VAL A 19 -3.71 19.02 -3.65
CA VAL A 19 -2.78 18.10 -4.30
C VAL A 19 -2.12 17.24 -3.24
N ASP A 20 -2.15 15.94 -3.45
CA ASP A 20 -1.56 14.96 -2.55
C ASP A 20 -0.12 14.62 -2.93
N PHE A 21 0.75 14.66 -1.93
CA PHE A 21 2.18 14.38 -2.09
C PHE A 21 2.64 13.16 -1.30
N TRP A 22 3.67 12.52 -1.82
CA TRP A 22 4.43 11.50 -1.11
C TRP A 22 5.94 11.75 -1.21
N CYS A 23 6.65 11.43 -0.14
CA CYS A 23 8.11 11.55 -0.11
C CYS A 23 8.78 10.18 -0.27
N THR A 24 9.72 10.10 -1.21
CA THR A 24 10.44 8.85 -1.52
C THR A 24 11.46 8.44 -0.47
N TYR A 25 11.89 9.37 0.39
CA TYR A 25 12.87 9.06 1.44
C TYR A 25 12.26 8.26 2.58
N CYS A 26 11.02 8.57 2.98
CA CYS A 26 10.34 7.84 4.06
C CYS A 26 9.36 6.78 3.56
N GLY A 27 8.94 6.79 2.29
CA GLY A 27 8.06 5.78 1.68
C GLY A 27 6.63 5.72 2.22
N THR A 28 6.35 6.34 3.37
CA THR A 28 5.07 6.26 4.12
C THR A 28 4.39 7.61 4.34
N CYS A 29 5.02 8.68 3.89
CA CYS A 29 4.63 10.05 4.13
C CYS A 29 3.62 10.47 3.06
N GLY A 30 2.45 9.84 3.07
CA GLY A 30 1.25 10.33 2.37
C GLY A 30 0.36 11.00 3.40
N GLY A 31 0.48 12.31 3.56
CA GLY A 31 -0.25 12.99 4.64
C GLY A 31 -0.20 14.50 4.62
N ARG A 32 0.13 15.11 3.48
CA ARG A 32 -0.13 16.54 3.31
C ARG A 32 -0.67 16.77 1.91
N SER A 33 -1.95 17.09 1.87
CA SER A 33 -2.57 17.74 0.74
C SER A 33 -2.23 19.23 0.86
N LEU A 34 -1.71 19.83 -0.21
CA LEU A 34 -1.62 21.30 -0.29
C LEU A 34 -2.87 21.80 -1.02
N GLU A 35 -3.51 22.82 -0.45
CA GLU A 35 -4.60 23.54 -1.12
C GLU A 35 -4.20 24.02 -2.51
N LEU A 36 -5.17 24.04 -3.42
CA LEU A 36 -4.98 24.46 -4.83
C LEU A 36 -4.43 25.89 -4.95
N ASP A 37 -4.73 26.78 -4.00
CA ASP A 37 -4.26 28.17 -3.98
C ASP A 37 -2.74 28.33 -3.87
N LYS A 38 -2.01 27.27 -3.49
CA LYS A 38 -0.55 27.30 -3.30
C LYS A 38 0.23 26.96 -4.58
N PHE A 39 -0.46 26.74 -5.70
CA PHE A 39 0.14 26.40 -6.99
C PHE A 39 -0.09 27.50 -8.02
N ASP A 40 0.89 27.69 -8.90
CA ASP A 40 0.77 28.55 -10.09
C ASP A 40 0.18 27.78 -11.27
N GLU A 41 0.60 26.53 -11.42
CA GLU A 41 0.19 25.65 -12.52
C GLU A 41 -0.03 24.24 -11.97
N ILE A 42 -1.16 23.63 -12.34
CA ILE A 42 -1.51 22.26 -12.00
C ILE A 42 -1.86 21.53 -13.29
N VAL A 43 -1.01 20.58 -13.70
CA VAL A 43 -1.28 19.68 -14.81
C VAL A 43 -1.45 18.29 -14.22
N ASP A 44 -2.71 17.86 -14.07
CA ASP A 44 -3.03 16.57 -13.48
C ASP A 44 -2.39 15.42 -14.27
N GLY A 45 -1.73 14.50 -13.55
CA GLY A 45 -0.99 13.40 -14.15
C GLY A 45 0.40 13.72 -14.71
N GLU A 46 0.85 14.99 -14.76
CA GLU A 46 2.20 15.34 -15.25
C GLU A 46 3.07 16.07 -14.22
N TYR A 47 2.71 17.31 -13.86
CA TYR A 47 3.49 18.16 -12.96
C TYR A 47 2.63 19.22 -12.29
N VAL A 48 3.08 19.68 -11.13
CA VAL A 48 2.54 20.86 -10.44
C VAL A 48 3.68 21.83 -10.13
N ILE A 49 3.39 23.13 -10.16
CA ILE A 49 4.35 24.19 -9.89
C ILE A 49 3.89 24.98 -8.66
N LEU A 50 4.73 25.00 -7.63
CA LEU A 50 4.49 25.77 -6.41
C LEU A 50 4.67 27.28 -6.65
N LYS A 51 3.85 28.08 -5.97
CA LYS A 51 4.01 29.54 -5.89
C LYS A 51 5.34 29.94 -5.29
N ASP A 52 5.86 31.10 -5.70
CA ASP A 52 7.07 31.67 -5.11
C ASP A 52 6.88 31.88 -3.59
N GLY A 53 7.84 31.38 -2.80
CA GLY A 53 7.81 31.41 -1.33
C GLY A 53 7.07 30.25 -0.66
N VAL A 54 6.40 29.36 -1.42
CA VAL A 54 5.83 28.13 -0.86
C VAL A 54 6.88 27.03 -0.88
N THR A 55 7.15 26.45 0.30
CA THR A 55 8.07 25.32 0.43
C THR A 55 7.30 24.06 0.84
N LEU A 56 7.61 22.95 0.18
CA LEU A 56 7.04 21.64 0.50
C LEU A 56 8.06 20.87 1.34
N SER A 57 7.70 20.53 2.59
CA SER A 57 8.55 19.76 3.49
C SER A 57 7.86 18.50 4.00
N CYS A 58 8.64 17.45 4.23
CA CYS A 58 8.11 16.19 4.72
C CYS A 58 7.99 16.25 6.24
N ARG A 59 6.78 16.08 6.77
CA ARG A 59 6.56 16.06 8.23
C ARG A 59 7.33 14.95 8.95
N LYS A 60 7.55 13.80 8.30
CA LYS A 60 8.17 12.62 8.92
C LYS A 60 9.70 12.68 8.92
N CYS A 61 10.31 13.06 7.81
CA CYS A 61 11.77 13.06 7.67
C CYS A 61 12.40 14.47 7.62
N GLY A 62 11.59 15.53 7.66
CA GLY A 62 12.04 16.94 7.66
C GLY A 62 12.67 17.41 6.35
N LYS A 63 12.82 16.54 5.35
CA LYS A 63 13.39 16.91 4.05
C LYS A 63 12.48 17.90 3.33
N VAL A 64 13.07 18.98 2.86
CA VAL A 64 12.41 19.99 2.02
C VAL A 64 12.61 19.59 0.56
N HIS A 65 11.59 19.80 -0.27
CA HIS A 65 11.70 19.69 -1.71
C HIS A 65 12.28 21.00 -2.25
N GLU A 66 13.42 20.91 -2.94
CA GLU A 66 14.23 22.08 -3.33
C GLU A 66 13.66 22.80 -4.55
N ASP A 67 13.00 22.07 -5.45
CA ASP A 67 12.47 22.61 -6.70
C ASP A 67 11.02 23.10 -6.57
N ARG A 68 10.64 24.14 -7.31
CA ARG A 68 9.22 24.56 -7.39
C ARG A 68 8.36 23.57 -8.17
N LYS A 69 8.96 22.88 -9.14
CA LYS A 69 8.29 21.89 -9.98
C LYS A 69 8.29 20.54 -9.26
N ILE A 70 7.13 19.92 -9.14
CA ILE A 70 6.95 18.59 -8.58
C ILE A 70 6.33 17.71 -9.65
N LEU A 71 6.98 16.58 -9.93
CA LEU A 71 6.54 15.65 -10.96
C LEU A 71 5.49 14.69 -10.43
N TYR A 72 4.64 14.23 -11.35
CA TYR A 72 3.70 13.17 -11.09
C TYR A 72 4.46 11.85 -10.94
N LYS A 73 4.12 11.11 -9.90
CA LYS A 73 4.53 9.72 -9.78
C LYS A 73 3.50 8.96 -8.99
N LYS A 74 2.89 7.96 -9.65
CA LYS A 74 1.99 7.02 -8.99
C LYS A 74 2.66 6.44 -7.75
N LYS A 75 1.99 6.58 -6.61
CA LYS A 75 2.45 6.00 -5.35
C LYS A 75 2.58 4.48 -5.53
N PRO A 76 3.70 3.86 -5.13
CA PRO A 76 3.80 2.41 -5.14
C PRO A 76 2.73 1.86 -4.20
N VAL A 77 1.75 1.16 -4.76
CA VAL A 77 0.76 0.41 -3.98
C VAL A 77 1.48 -0.81 -3.47
N ASP A 78 1.50 -0.99 -2.14
CA ASP A 78 2.09 -2.18 -1.55
C ASP A 78 1.29 -3.40 -2.03
N PRO A 79 1.89 -4.32 -2.81
CA PRO A 79 1.16 -5.46 -3.37
C PRO A 79 0.66 -6.43 -2.29
N THR A 80 1.08 -6.25 -1.04
CA THR A 80 0.64 -7.04 0.11
C THR A 80 -0.81 -6.79 0.52
N VAL A 81 -1.41 -5.64 0.16
CA VAL A 81 -2.79 -5.30 0.57
C VAL A 81 -3.84 -6.15 -0.17
N ASN A 82 -3.55 -6.59 -1.40
CA ASN A 82 -4.49 -7.37 -2.22
C ASN A 82 -4.15 -8.86 -2.34
N ASN A 83 -3.02 -9.31 -1.76
CA ASN A 83 -2.60 -10.71 -1.79
C ASN A 83 -2.85 -11.42 -0.45
N ILE A 84 -3.98 -11.12 0.20
CA ILE A 84 -4.42 -11.91 1.35
C ILE A 84 -5.04 -13.19 0.78
N PRO A 85 -4.45 -14.38 1.02
CA PRO A 85 -5.04 -15.61 0.53
C PRO A 85 -6.43 -15.78 1.15
N HIS A 86 -7.42 -16.07 0.30
CA HIS A 86 -8.77 -16.40 0.71
C HIS A 86 -8.98 -17.91 0.69
N CYS A 87 -9.83 -18.41 1.58
CA CYS A 87 -10.24 -19.80 1.52
C CYS A 87 -11.07 -20.07 0.23
N PRO A 88 -10.71 -21.03 -0.63
CA PRO A 88 -11.45 -21.30 -1.88
C PRO A 88 -12.85 -21.89 -1.65
N ILE A 89 -13.17 -22.34 -0.43
CA ILE A 89 -14.47 -22.92 -0.09
C ILE A 89 -15.43 -21.88 0.50
N CYS A 90 -14.93 -20.98 1.35
CA CYS A 90 -15.80 -20.06 2.12
C CYS A 90 -15.42 -18.58 2.00
N GLY A 91 -14.37 -18.24 1.24
CA GLY A 91 -13.89 -16.86 1.06
C GLY A 91 -13.22 -16.23 2.28
N SER A 92 -13.22 -16.91 3.43
CA SER A 92 -12.65 -16.36 4.67
C SER A 92 -11.15 -16.07 4.56
N THR A 93 -10.74 -14.91 5.07
CA THR A 93 -9.34 -14.47 5.22
C THR A 93 -8.69 -15.01 6.50
N GLN A 94 -9.46 -15.66 7.37
CA GLN A 94 -8.97 -16.22 8.64
C GLN A 94 -8.25 -17.55 8.39
N LEU A 95 -7.00 -17.45 7.93
CA LEU A 95 -6.14 -18.58 7.64
C LEU A 95 -5.08 -18.78 8.72
N GLN A 96 -4.88 -20.03 9.12
CA GLN A 96 -3.81 -20.46 9.99
C GLN A 96 -2.73 -21.15 9.16
N LYS A 97 -1.51 -20.62 9.19
CA LYS A 97 -0.35 -21.28 8.58
C LYS A 97 -0.04 -22.56 9.37
N ILE A 98 0.02 -23.69 8.68
CA ILE A 98 0.37 -24.97 9.29
C ILE A 98 1.86 -24.95 9.58
N LYS A 99 2.24 -25.00 10.86
CA LYS A 99 3.65 -25.05 11.28
C LYS A 99 4.29 -26.36 10.79
N THR A 100 5.52 -26.27 10.30
CA THR A 100 6.30 -27.41 9.78
C THR A 100 6.44 -28.55 10.80
N SER A 101 6.44 -28.24 12.11
CA SER A 101 6.47 -29.25 13.17
C SER A 101 5.23 -30.16 13.19
N SER A 102 4.07 -29.67 12.78
CA SER A 102 2.85 -30.50 12.65
C SER A 102 2.85 -31.38 11.39
N LYS A 103 3.68 -31.07 10.38
CA LYS A 103 3.84 -31.90 9.17
C LYS A 103 4.68 -33.15 9.44
N ILE A 104 5.64 -33.05 10.37
CA ILE A 104 6.55 -34.15 10.72
C ILE A 104 5.81 -35.24 11.52
N ALA A 105 4.90 -34.85 12.43
CA ALA A 105 4.10 -35.80 13.21
C ALA A 105 3.20 -36.69 12.32
N ALA A 106 2.69 -36.18 11.20
CA ALA A 106 1.93 -36.97 10.22
C ALA A 106 2.82 -37.80 9.27
N GLY A 107 4.07 -37.37 9.03
CA GLY A 107 5.02 -38.14 8.22
C GLY A 107 5.57 -39.38 8.93
N MET A 108 5.66 -39.36 10.26
CA MET A 108 6.18 -40.48 11.06
C MET A 108 5.17 -41.64 11.21
N THR A 109 3.87 -41.39 11.08
CA THR A 109 2.83 -42.41 11.27
C THR A 109 2.39 -43.12 9.98
N VAL A 110 2.66 -42.56 8.79
CA VAL A 110 2.09 -43.09 7.52
C VAL A 110 3.12 -43.38 6.43
N GLY A 111 4.42 -43.20 6.69
CA GLY A 111 5.49 -43.49 5.74
C GLY A 111 5.45 -42.63 4.47
N VAL A 112 6.18 -43.04 3.43
CA VAL A 112 6.43 -42.31 2.16
C VAL A 112 5.14 -41.94 1.40
N PHE A 113 3.98 -42.45 1.81
CA PHE A 113 2.67 -42.11 1.24
C PHE A 113 2.08 -40.78 1.74
N ALA A 114 2.72 -40.08 2.69
CA ALA A 114 2.29 -38.75 3.13
C ALA A 114 2.74 -37.59 2.21
N LEU A 115 3.58 -37.86 1.20
CA LEU A 115 4.16 -36.87 0.29
C LEU A 115 3.16 -35.98 -0.48
N PRO A 116 1.97 -36.44 -0.92
CA PRO A 116 1.03 -35.56 -1.61
C PRO A 116 0.21 -34.65 -0.66
N TYR A 117 0.15 -34.97 0.64
CA TYR A 117 -0.62 -34.20 1.64
C TYR A 117 0.20 -33.11 2.36
N THR A 118 1.53 -33.14 2.24
CA THR A 118 2.46 -32.18 2.87
C THR A 118 2.61 -30.86 2.12
N SER A 119 2.07 -30.73 0.91
CA SER A 119 2.08 -29.51 0.10
C SER A 119 1.18 -28.40 0.65
N LYS A 120 0.15 -28.76 1.42
CA LYS A 120 -0.81 -27.80 1.97
C LYS A 120 -0.16 -26.91 3.03
N THR A 121 -0.40 -25.61 2.96
CA THR A 121 0.31 -24.61 3.79
C THR A 121 -0.62 -23.85 4.73
N PHE A 122 -1.92 -23.80 4.43
CA PHE A 122 -2.90 -23.04 5.18
C PHE A 122 -4.13 -23.87 5.54
N LYS A 123 -4.63 -23.67 6.75
CA LYS A 123 -5.92 -24.19 7.22
C LYS A 123 -6.85 -23.01 7.46
N CYS A 124 -8.04 -23.04 6.87
CA CYS A 124 -9.07 -22.05 7.17
C CYS A 124 -9.63 -22.29 8.58
N LYS A 125 -9.68 -21.26 9.41
CA LYS A 125 -10.31 -21.34 10.75
C LYS A 125 -11.84 -21.39 10.69
N SER A 126 -12.44 -20.79 9.67
CA SER A 126 -13.90 -20.67 9.55
C SER A 126 -14.58 -21.97 9.09
N CYS A 127 -14.02 -22.65 8.07
CA CYS A 127 -14.59 -23.90 7.54
C CYS A 127 -13.73 -25.14 7.78
N GLY A 128 -12.52 -25.00 8.32
CA GLY A 128 -11.61 -26.12 8.58
C GLY A 128 -10.88 -26.65 7.33
N TYR A 129 -11.18 -26.15 6.13
CA TYR A 129 -10.57 -26.60 4.87
C TYR A 129 -9.06 -26.34 4.83
N ILE A 130 -8.30 -27.32 4.33
CA ILE A 130 -6.84 -27.30 4.29
C ILE A 130 -6.35 -27.25 2.84
N PHE A 131 -5.54 -26.24 2.50
CA PHE A 131 -5.01 -26.02 1.15
C PHE A 131 -3.56 -25.53 1.14
#